data_AF-A0A452Z4B1-F1
#
_entry.id   AF-A0A452Z4B1-F1
#
_cell.length_a   1.000
_cell.length_b   1.000
_cell.length_c   1.000
_cell.angle_alpha   90.00
_cell.angle_beta   90.00
_cell.angle_gamma   90.00
#
_symmetry.space_group_name_H-M   'P 1'
#
loop_
_entity.id
_entity.type
_entity.pdbx_description
1 polymer ?
#
loop_
_entity_poly.entity_id
_entity_poly.type
_entity_poly.pdbx_seq_one_letter_code
_entity_poly.pdbx_strand_id
1 'polypeptide(L)'
;MNESDAYRYFVLKAQKIAISHGYEIINWEETFNNFGDKLDRKTVVHNWLGGGVAEKVVSAGLRCIVSNQDKWYLDHLDATWEGFYMNEPLTNIYNPEQQKLILGGEVCMWGEHIDASDIQQTIWPRAAAAAERLWTPVEKL
;
A
#
# COMPACT_ATOMS: atom_id res chain seq x y z
N MET A 1 -6.57 12.39 -27.29
CA MET A 1 -6.14 11.70 -26.06
C MET A 1 -6.18 12.73 -24.96
N ASN A 2 -7.02 12.53 -23.95
CA ASN A 2 -7.03 13.41 -22.76
C ASN A 2 -5.95 12.95 -21.76
N GLU A 3 -5.78 13.68 -20.66
CA GLU A 3 -4.76 13.39 -19.64
C GLU A 3 -4.91 11.99 -19.04
N SER A 4 -6.14 11.57 -18.72
CA SER A 4 -6.43 10.23 -18.18
C SER A 4 -6.07 9.12 -19.18
N ASP A 5 -6.38 9.31 -20.46
CA ASP A 5 -6.00 8.37 -21.51
C ASP A 5 -4.49 8.30 -21.70
N ALA A 6 -3.78 9.43 -21.60
CA ALA A 6 -2.33 9.49 -21.70
C ALA A 6 -1.65 8.79 -20.53
N TYR A 7 -2.12 9.04 -19.30
CA TYR A 7 -1.66 8.36 -18.09
C TYR A 7 -1.87 6.84 -18.20
N ARG A 8 -3.08 6.40 -18.58
CA ARG A 8 -3.38 4.97 -18.78
C ARG A 8 -2.48 4.34 -19.84
N TYR A 9 -2.31 4.98 -20.99
CA TYR A 9 -1.45 4.47 -22.05
C TYR A 9 0.00 4.29 -21.58
N PHE A 10 0.54 5.27 -20.87
CA PHE A 10 1.90 5.21 -20.32
C PHE A 10 2.06 4.06 -19.33
N VAL A 11 1.18 3.98 -18.32
CA VAL A 11 1.28 2.94 -17.28
C VAL A 11 1.15 1.54 -17.87
N LEU A 12 0.13 1.29 -18.68
CA LEU A 12 -0.07 -0.04 -19.28
C LEU A 12 1.08 -0.45 -20.21
N LYS A 13 1.69 0.52 -20.92
CA LYS A 13 2.87 0.25 -21.75
C LYS A 13 4.08 -0.14 -20.90
N ALA A 14 4.33 0.56 -19.79
CA ALA A 14 5.42 0.23 -18.88
C ALA A 14 5.20 -1.14 -18.20
N GLN A 15 3.99 -1.41 -17.73
CA GLN A 15 3.61 -2.71 -17.16
C GLN A 15 3.89 -3.85 -18.15
N LYS A 16 3.47 -3.69 -19.41
CA LYS A 16 3.68 -4.71 -20.45
C LYS A 16 5.16 -5.06 -20.64
N ILE A 17 6.05 -4.06 -20.56
CA ILE A 17 7.50 -4.29 -20.66
C ILE A 17 7.96 -5.14 -19.46
N ALA A 18 7.67 -4.73 -18.24
CA ALA A 18 8.07 -5.47 -17.04
C ALA A 18 7.49 -6.90 -16.99
N ILE A 19 6.22 -7.07 -17.36
CA ILE A 19 5.57 -8.39 -17.46
C ILE A 19 6.25 -9.28 -18.51
N SER A 20 6.71 -8.71 -19.64
CA SER A 20 7.44 -9.47 -20.67
C SER A 20 8.79 -10.04 -20.18
N HIS A 21 9.33 -9.48 -19.10
CA HIS A 21 10.52 -9.98 -18.41
C HIS A 21 10.22 -10.91 -17.22
N GLY A 22 8.94 -11.24 -16.99
CA GLY A 22 8.51 -12.13 -15.91
C GLY A 22 8.37 -11.45 -14.55
N TYR A 23 8.43 -10.11 -14.48
CA TYR A 23 8.21 -9.38 -13.23
C TYR A 23 6.73 -9.26 -12.88
N GLU A 24 6.46 -9.15 -11.58
CA GLU A 24 5.17 -8.67 -11.06
C GLU A 24 5.22 -7.15 -10.89
N ILE A 25 4.07 -6.49 -11.01
CA ILE A 25 3.98 -5.03 -10.95
C ILE A 25 3.40 -4.62 -9.61
N ILE A 26 4.04 -3.66 -8.96
CA ILE A 26 3.46 -2.91 -7.84
C ILE A 26 3.20 -1.49 -8.32
N ASN A 27 1.97 -1.00 -8.17
CA ASN A 27 1.61 0.37 -8.49
C ASN A 27 0.85 1.03 -7.35
N TRP A 28 1.03 2.34 -7.20
CA TRP A 28 0.19 3.15 -6.31
C TRP A 28 -1.29 3.12 -6.74
N GLU A 29 -2.17 3.35 -5.78
CA GLU A 29 -3.62 3.22 -5.91
C GLU A 29 -4.27 4.05 -7.03
N GLU A 30 -3.64 5.12 -7.48
CA GLU A 30 -4.16 5.96 -8.56
C GLU A 30 -4.37 5.16 -9.84
N THR A 31 -3.53 4.16 -10.08
CA THR A 31 -3.69 3.24 -11.22
C THR A 31 -5.00 2.46 -11.10
N PHE A 32 -5.33 1.94 -9.92
CA PHE A 32 -6.59 1.25 -9.67
C PHE A 32 -7.77 2.22 -9.71
N ASN A 33 -7.65 3.40 -9.08
CA ASN A 33 -8.70 4.41 -9.04
C ASN A 33 -9.08 4.93 -10.45
N ASN A 34 -8.12 4.95 -11.40
CA ASN A 34 -8.36 5.37 -12.78
C ASN A 34 -8.72 4.22 -13.72
N PHE A 35 -8.14 3.03 -13.53
CA PHE A 35 -8.23 1.94 -14.51
C PHE A 35 -9.14 0.80 -14.07
N GLY A 36 -9.36 0.65 -12.77
CA GLY A 36 -10.19 -0.38 -12.16
C GLY A 36 -9.76 -1.79 -12.58
N ASP A 37 -10.72 -2.55 -13.09
CA ASP A 37 -10.56 -3.94 -13.55
C ASP A 37 -9.75 -4.10 -14.84
N LYS A 38 -9.36 -2.99 -15.49
CA LYS A 38 -8.49 -3.00 -16.68
C LYS A 38 -7.01 -3.23 -16.36
N LEU A 39 -6.64 -3.19 -15.07
CA LEU A 39 -5.31 -3.57 -14.63
C LEU A 39 -5.05 -5.06 -14.89
N ASP A 40 -3.80 -5.39 -15.22
CA ASP A 40 -3.40 -6.80 -15.33
C ASP A 40 -3.62 -7.50 -13.98
N ARG A 41 -4.11 -8.74 -14.00
CA ARG A 41 -4.38 -9.53 -12.78
C ARG A 41 -3.14 -9.80 -11.93
N LYS A 42 -1.94 -9.69 -12.51
CA LYS A 42 -0.66 -9.76 -11.80
C LYS A 42 -0.31 -8.47 -11.06
N THR A 43 -1.04 -7.38 -11.25
CA THR A 43 -0.79 -6.11 -10.54
C THR A 43 -1.10 -6.26 -9.06
N VAL A 44 -0.17 -5.78 -8.23
CA VAL A 44 -0.35 -5.51 -6.81
C VAL A 44 -0.59 -4.01 -6.66
N VAL A 45 -1.66 -3.63 -5.98
CA VAL A 45 -1.99 -2.22 -5.72
C VAL A 45 -1.48 -1.83 -4.34
N HIS A 46 -0.69 -0.76 -4.24
CA HIS A 46 -0.24 -0.20 -2.98
C HIS A 46 -1.18 0.95 -2.58
N ASN A 47 -1.99 0.74 -1.55
CA ASN A 47 -2.91 1.72 -0.98
C ASN A 47 -2.21 2.63 0.02
N TRP A 48 -2.23 3.93 -0.27
CA TRP A 48 -1.52 4.94 0.52
C TRP A 48 -2.38 6.17 0.85
N LEU A 49 -3.40 6.51 0.06
CA LEU A 49 -4.12 7.78 0.18
C LEU A 49 -5.53 7.55 0.74
N GLY A 50 -6.35 6.76 0.03
CA GLY A 50 -7.78 6.64 0.32
C GLY A 50 -8.14 5.48 1.24
N GLY A 51 -8.90 5.77 2.31
CA GLY A 51 -9.59 4.74 3.08
C GLY A 51 -10.54 3.91 2.20
N GLY A 52 -10.58 2.59 2.40
CA GLY A 52 -11.46 1.67 1.67
C GLY A 52 -11.02 1.31 0.26
N VAL A 53 -9.87 1.80 -0.22
CA VAL A 53 -9.31 1.36 -1.51
C VAL A 53 -8.89 -0.11 -1.43
N ALA A 54 -8.24 -0.54 -0.34
CA ALA A 54 -7.86 -1.93 -0.14
C ALA A 54 -9.05 -2.89 -0.31
N GLU A 55 -10.19 -2.58 0.31
CA GLU A 55 -11.44 -3.34 0.18
C GLU A 55 -11.91 -3.45 -1.28
N LYS A 56 -11.87 -2.33 -2.02
CA LYS A 56 -12.26 -2.29 -3.44
C LYS A 56 -11.30 -3.10 -4.31
N VAL A 57 -9.99 -3.03 -4.04
CA VAL A 57 -8.95 -3.76 -4.77
C VAL A 57 -9.14 -5.28 -4.61
N VAL A 58 -9.30 -5.76 -3.38
CA VAL A 58 -9.50 -7.20 -3.14
C VAL A 58 -10.87 -7.67 -3.63
N SER A 59 -11.89 -6.81 -3.59
CA SER A 59 -13.20 -7.08 -4.20
C SER A 59 -13.14 -7.19 -5.72
N ALA A 60 -12.23 -6.45 -6.35
CA ALA A 60 -11.93 -6.60 -7.77
C ALA A 60 -11.09 -7.84 -8.08
N GLY A 61 -10.59 -8.58 -7.07
CA GLY A 61 -9.75 -9.77 -7.25
C GLY A 61 -8.28 -9.46 -7.54
N LEU A 62 -7.79 -8.30 -7.12
CA LEU A 62 -6.39 -7.89 -7.20
C LEU A 62 -5.72 -7.99 -5.82
N ARG A 63 -4.39 -8.15 -5.82
CA ARG A 63 -3.60 -8.16 -4.59
C ARG A 63 -3.31 -6.74 -4.12
N CYS A 64 -3.14 -6.55 -2.82
CA CYS A 64 -2.92 -5.24 -2.23
C CYS A 64 -1.87 -5.23 -1.12
N ILE A 65 -1.10 -4.15 -1.05
CA ILE A 65 -0.22 -3.77 0.07
C ILE A 65 -0.79 -2.49 0.67
N VAL A 66 -0.81 -2.38 1.99
CA VAL A 66 -1.37 -1.23 2.71
C VAL A 66 -0.27 -0.43 3.40
N SER A 67 -0.19 0.88 3.13
CA SER A 67 0.57 1.82 3.96
C SER A 67 -0.37 2.76 4.70
N ASN A 68 -1.32 3.38 4.00
CA ASN A 68 -2.25 4.38 4.54
C ASN A 68 -1.52 5.56 5.23
N GLN A 69 -1.40 6.68 4.53
CA GLN A 69 -0.64 7.86 4.97
C GLN A 69 -1.09 8.43 6.32
N ASP A 70 -2.36 8.24 6.69
CA ASP A 70 -2.89 8.69 7.97
C ASP A 70 -2.34 7.85 9.15
N LYS A 71 -1.63 6.76 8.86
CA LYS A 71 -1.19 5.76 9.82
C LYS A 71 0.28 5.36 9.68
N TRP A 72 0.74 4.79 8.56
CA TRP A 72 2.11 4.26 8.44
C TRP A 72 3.06 5.14 7.62
N TYR A 73 2.88 6.46 7.65
CA TYR A 73 3.87 7.42 7.14
C TYR A 73 4.68 8.00 8.29
N LEU A 74 5.97 7.69 8.33
CA LEU A 74 6.90 8.10 9.38
C LEU A 74 7.35 9.56 9.24
N ASP A 75 7.36 10.09 8.02
CA ASP A 75 7.64 11.50 7.74
C ASP A 75 6.55 12.45 8.29
N HIS A 76 5.38 11.92 8.66
CA HIS A 76 4.40 12.61 9.50
C HIS A 76 4.87 12.59 10.97
N LEU A 77 5.58 13.63 11.38
CA LEU A 77 6.26 13.69 12.70
C LEU A 77 5.32 13.75 13.90
N ASP A 78 4.05 14.11 13.71
CA ASP A 78 3.01 14.13 14.72
C ASP A 78 2.36 12.75 14.95
N ALA A 79 2.58 11.80 14.05
CA ALA A 79 2.02 10.47 14.15
C ALA A 79 2.73 9.64 15.24
N THR A 80 1.94 9.10 16.19
CA THR A 80 2.45 8.36 17.34
C THR A 80 2.60 6.87 17.07
N TRP A 81 3.42 6.16 17.86
CA TRP A 81 3.60 4.71 17.72
C TRP A 81 2.29 3.95 18.00
N GLU A 82 1.42 4.44 18.88
CA GLU A 82 0.09 3.87 19.14
C GLU A 82 -0.78 3.95 17.88
N GLY A 83 -0.71 5.07 17.16
CA GLY A 83 -1.41 5.24 15.88
C GLY A 83 -0.97 4.21 14.84
N PHE A 84 0.34 3.92 14.77
CA PHE A 84 0.91 2.89 13.91
C PHE A 84 0.45 1.50 14.34
N TYR A 85 0.43 1.22 15.65
CA TYR A 85 0.03 -0.07 16.19
C TYR A 85 -1.44 -0.42 15.90
N MET A 86 -2.31 0.58 15.95
CA MET A 86 -3.77 0.43 15.81
C MET A 86 -4.26 0.36 14.36
N ASN A 87 -3.38 0.52 13.37
CA ASN A 87 -3.75 0.41 11.97
C ASN A 87 -4.00 -1.06 11.60
N GLU A 88 -5.20 -1.39 11.13
CA GLU A 88 -5.58 -2.77 10.78
C GLU A 88 -5.72 -2.91 9.25
N PRO A 89 -4.79 -3.59 8.55
CA PRO A 89 -4.83 -3.78 7.10
C PRO A 89 -6.09 -4.45 6.58
N LEU A 90 -6.75 -5.26 7.40
CA LEU A 90 -7.98 -5.97 7.03
C LEU A 90 -9.26 -5.19 7.34
N THR A 91 -9.16 -3.90 7.69
CA THR A 91 -10.31 -3.05 8.01
C THR A 91 -11.37 -3.12 6.90
N ASN A 92 -12.59 -3.50 7.27
CA ASN A 92 -13.75 -3.71 6.38
C ASN A 92 -13.63 -4.88 5.37
N ILE A 93 -12.63 -5.75 5.49
CA ILE A 93 -12.46 -6.93 4.63
C ILE A 93 -12.78 -8.19 5.45
N TYR A 94 -14.02 -8.67 5.36
CA TYR A 94 -14.50 -9.80 6.18
C TYR A 94 -14.39 -11.17 5.51
N ASN A 95 -14.32 -11.21 4.16
CA ASN A 95 -14.26 -12.47 3.43
C ASN A 95 -12.84 -13.06 3.48
N PRO A 96 -12.63 -14.28 3.99
CA PRO A 96 -11.31 -14.89 4.08
C PRO A 96 -10.55 -15.01 2.75
N GLU A 97 -11.25 -15.23 1.63
CA GLU A 97 -10.61 -15.28 0.31
C GLU A 97 -10.12 -13.90 -0.15
N GLN A 98 -10.82 -12.83 0.23
CA GLN A 98 -10.38 -11.46 -0.03
C GLN A 98 -9.25 -11.04 0.91
N GLN A 99 -9.29 -11.47 2.18
CA GLN A 99 -8.20 -11.20 3.14
C GLN A 99 -6.87 -11.77 2.65
N LYS A 100 -6.86 -12.96 2.01
CA LYS A 100 -5.65 -13.55 1.40
C LYS A 100 -5.03 -12.71 0.28
N LEU A 101 -5.77 -11.76 -0.30
CA LEU A 101 -5.26 -10.85 -1.32
C LEU A 101 -4.51 -9.65 -0.71
N ILE A 102 -4.65 -9.41 0.60
CA ILE A 102 -3.83 -8.45 1.33
C ILE A 102 -2.49 -9.13 1.64
N LEU A 103 -1.43 -8.65 1.00
CA LEU A 103 -0.09 -9.24 1.13
C LEU A 103 0.64 -8.79 2.40
N GLY A 104 0.17 -7.72 3.02
CA GLY A 104 0.77 -7.10 4.19
C GLY A 104 0.73 -5.58 4.06
N GLY A 105 1.74 -4.93 4.63
CA GLY A 105 1.85 -3.48 4.61
C GLY A 105 3.26 -2.96 4.63
N GLU A 106 3.38 -1.68 4.31
CA GLU A 106 4.64 -0.96 4.30
C GLU A 106 4.56 0.28 5.18
N VAL A 107 5.65 0.53 5.90
CA VAL A 107 5.83 1.75 6.67
C VAL A 107 6.76 2.66 5.88
N CYS A 108 6.25 3.81 5.46
CA CYS A 108 6.93 4.69 4.53
C CYS A 108 7.69 5.78 5.28
N MET A 109 8.93 6.05 4.87
CA MET A 109 9.69 7.22 5.30
C MET A 109 10.07 8.01 4.05
N TRP A 110 9.29 9.04 3.74
CA TRP A 110 9.64 9.95 2.65
C TRP A 110 10.76 10.91 3.07
N GLY A 111 11.56 11.34 2.10
CA GLY A 111 12.86 11.98 2.31
C GLY A 111 12.87 13.51 2.22
N GLU A 112 11.71 14.17 2.19
CA GLU A 112 11.61 15.62 1.98
C GLU A 112 12.33 16.43 3.06
N HIS A 113 12.32 15.94 4.30
CA HIS A 113 12.87 16.62 5.47
C HIS A 113 13.78 15.73 6.32
N ILE A 114 14.05 14.50 5.88
CA ILE A 114 14.75 13.47 6.65
C ILE A 114 16.04 13.10 5.94
N ASP A 115 17.12 12.98 6.69
CA ASP A 115 18.43 12.57 6.18
C ASP A 115 19.19 11.65 7.15
N ALA A 116 20.47 11.41 6.89
CA ALA A 116 21.28 10.52 7.73
C ALA A 116 21.44 11.02 9.18
N SER A 117 21.22 12.31 9.44
CA SER A 117 21.28 12.89 10.78
C SER A 117 20.05 12.54 11.63
N ASP A 118 18.93 12.18 10.99
CA ASP A 118 17.69 11.93 11.71
C ASP A 118 16.84 10.71 11.36
N ILE A 119 17.19 9.98 10.32
CA ILE A 119 16.42 8.82 9.86
C ILE A 119 16.16 7.77 10.96
N GLN A 120 17.12 7.49 11.84
CA GLN A 120 16.98 6.42 12.82
C GLN A 120 15.96 6.75 13.91
N GLN A 121 16.01 7.97 14.48
CA GLN A 121 15.05 8.40 15.49
C GLN A 121 13.66 8.66 14.90
N THR A 122 13.57 8.97 13.61
CA THR A 122 12.29 9.16 12.94
C THR A 122 11.64 7.80 12.68
N ILE A 123 12.41 6.78 12.26
CA ILE A 123 11.88 5.41 12.03
C ILE A 123 11.49 4.73 13.35
N TRP A 124 12.39 4.70 14.33
CA TRP A 124 12.24 3.87 15.52
C TRP A 124 11.79 4.70 16.73
N PRO A 125 10.84 4.20 17.55
CA PRO A 125 10.25 2.85 17.54
C PRO A 125 8.96 2.70 16.71
N ARG A 126 8.50 3.74 16.01
CA ARG A 126 7.19 3.74 15.34
C ARG A 126 7.04 2.62 14.30
N ALA A 127 8.09 2.35 13.53
CA ALA A 127 8.11 1.22 12.59
C ALA A 127 8.00 -0.14 13.29
N ALA A 128 8.53 -0.28 14.52
CA ALA A 128 8.43 -1.53 15.28
C ALA A 128 6.98 -1.81 15.71
N ALA A 129 6.20 -0.77 16.02
CA ALA A 129 4.79 -0.92 16.35
C ALA A 129 3.98 -1.49 15.18
N ALA A 130 4.21 -0.98 13.96
CA ALA A 130 3.61 -1.52 12.74
C ALA A 130 4.12 -2.94 12.43
N ALA A 131 5.39 -3.24 12.71
CA ALA A 131 5.94 -4.57 12.51
C ALA A 131 5.26 -5.63 13.40
N GLU A 132 4.96 -5.31 14.67
CA GLU A 132 4.21 -6.22 15.54
C GLU A 132 2.81 -6.52 14.99
N ARG A 133 2.12 -5.49 14.47
CA ARG A 133 0.81 -5.63 13.80
C ARG A 133 0.85 -6.50 12.55
N LEU A 134 1.91 -6.40 11.75
CA LEU A 134 2.08 -7.16 10.52
C LEU A 134 2.57 -8.60 10.74
N TRP A 135 3.24 -8.85 11.87
CA TRP A 135 3.81 -10.16 12.18
C TRP A 135 2.88 -11.03 13.03
N THR A 136 2.24 -10.44 14.04
CA THR A 136 1.47 -11.20 15.02
C THR A 136 0.09 -11.54 14.46
N PRO A 137 -0.36 -12.80 14.54
CA PRO A 137 -1.71 -13.17 14.14
C PRO A 137 -2.74 -12.35 14.92
N VAL A 138 -3.83 -11.93 14.25
CA VAL A 138 -4.87 -11.09 14.83
C VAL A 138 -5.47 -11.69 16.11
N GLU A 139 -5.53 -13.02 16.22
CA GLU A 139 -6.08 -13.70 17.39
C GLU A 139 -5.15 -13.64 18.63
N LYS A 140 -3.94 -13.10 18.48
CA LYS A 140 -2.91 -12.99 19.52
C LYS A 140 -2.52 -11.54 19.86
N LEU A 141 -3.13 -10.57 19.18
CA LEU A 141 -3.01 -9.14 19.46
C LEU A 141 -4.00 -8.74 20.56
#